data_AF-A0A924XIK5-F1
#
_entry.id   AF-A0A924XIK5-F1
#
_cell.length_a   1.000
_cell.length_b   1.000
_cell.length_c   1.000
_cell.angle_alpha   90.00
_cell.angle_beta   90.00
_cell.angle_gamma   90.00
#
_symmetry.space_group_name_H-M   'P 1'
#
loop_
_entity.id
_entity.type
_entity.pdbx_description
1 polymer ?
#
loop_
_entity_poly.entity_id
_entity_poly.type
_entity_poly.pdbx_seq_one_letter_code
_entity_poly.pdbx_strand_id
1 'polypeptide(L)'
;MHVVHQRFEAAETDFRSALEIDSTNATIYADAGMNHLFAREKDKAKEFCQKAIEINASNMFAIQCLNDVNATVIQPFTLVYLKANPRCEILRDDPRYLEILQKVNLANRQRNQHSLK
;
A
#
# COMPACT_ATOMS: atom_id res chain seq x y z
N MET A 1 -17.20 11.32 9.43
CA MET A 1 -16.46 10.03 9.46
C MET A 1 -17.18 8.89 8.69
N HIS A 2 -18.01 9.15 7.66
CA HIS A 2 -18.74 8.08 6.93
C HIS A 2 -18.15 7.72 5.56
N VAL A 3 -17.46 8.67 4.90
CA VAL A 3 -16.96 8.50 3.53
C VAL A 3 -15.85 7.45 3.42
N VAL A 4 -15.15 7.20 4.52
CA VAL A 4 -13.91 6.42 4.54
C VAL A 4 -14.18 4.92 4.38
N HIS A 5 -15.14 4.36 5.13
CA HIS A 5 -15.53 2.95 4.99
C HIS A 5 -16.05 2.65 3.59
N GLN A 6 -16.85 3.57 3.04
CA GLN A 6 -17.46 3.43 1.73
C GLN A 6 -16.42 3.42 0.58
N ARG A 7 -15.28 4.08 0.76
CA ARG A 7 -14.20 4.13 -0.25
C ARG A 7 -13.28 2.91 -0.22
N PHE A 8 -13.07 2.31 0.96
CA PHE A 8 -12.35 1.04 1.08
C PHE A 8 -13.18 -0.12 0.50
N GLU A 9 -14.49 -0.10 0.71
CA GLU A 9 -15.44 -1.07 0.13
C GLU A 9 -15.51 -0.96 -1.41
N ALA A 10 -15.44 0.27 -1.93
CA ALA A 10 -15.34 0.51 -3.37
C ALA A 10 -14.03 -0.06 -3.95
N ALA A 11 -12.90 0.15 -3.27
CA ALA A 11 -11.63 -0.42 -3.69
C ALA A 11 -11.62 -1.95 -3.66
N GLU A 12 -12.20 -2.58 -2.63
CA GLU A 12 -12.38 -4.04 -2.59
C GLU A 12 -13.22 -4.55 -3.77
N THR A 13 -14.27 -3.82 -4.14
CA THR A 13 -15.11 -4.17 -5.30
C THR A 13 -14.35 -4.03 -6.62
N ASP A 14 -13.54 -2.99 -6.77
CA ASP A 14 -12.67 -2.79 -7.94
C ASP A 14 -11.61 -3.89 -8.04
N PHE A 15 -11.00 -4.28 -6.91
CA PHE A 15 -10.05 -5.38 -6.89
C PHE A 15 -10.71 -6.70 -7.26
N ARG A 16 -11.91 -6.99 -6.73
CA ARG A 16 -12.66 -8.20 -7.08
C ARG A 16 -12.96 -8.26 -8.56
N SER A 17 -13.45 -7.16 -9.13
CA SER A 17 -13.76 -7.07 -10.56
C SER A 17 -12.50 -7.23 -11.42
N ALA A 18 -11.38 -6.65 -10.99
CA ALA A 18 -10.12 -6.79 -11.70
C ALA A 18 -9.54 -8.21 -11.60
N LEU A 19 -9.73 -8.90 -10.47
CA LEU A 19 -9.37 -10.31 -10.29
C LEU A 19 -10.29 -11.26 -11.05
N GLU A 20 -11.54 -10.89 -11.33
CA GLU A 20 -12.42 -11.65 -12.22
C GLU A 20 -11.95 -11.58 -13.68
N ILE A 21 -11.30 -10.48 -14.08
CA ILE A 21 -10.72 -10.31 -15.42
C ILE A 21 -9.35 -11.00 -15.52
N ASP A 22 -8.50 -10.81 -14.51
CA ASP A 22 -7.17 -11.42 -14.43
C ASP A 22 -6.87 -11.86 -12.99
N SER A 23 -7.25 -13.11 -12.70
CA SER A 23 -7.07 -13.73 -11.39
C SER A 23 -5.60 -14.06 -11.08
N THR A 24 -4.70 -13.88 -12.05
CA THR A 24 -3.27 -14.18 -11.91
C THR A 24 -2.42 -12.93 -11.90
N ASN A 25 -3.02 -11.76 -11.73
CA ASN A 25 -2.29 -10.52 -11.70
C ASN A 25 -1.73 -10.22 -10.31
N ALA A 26 -0.45 -10.51 -10.10
CA ALA A 26 0.23 -10.20 -8.85
C ALA A 26 0.16 -8.70 -8.47
N THR A 27 0.08 -7.80 -9.45
CA THR A 27 -0.02 -6.35 -9.18
C THR A 27 -1.35 -5.99 -8.55
N ILE A 28 -2.46 -6.64 -8.94
CA ILE A 28 -3.78 -6.39 -8.34
C ILE A 28 -3.77 -6.82 -6.86
N TYR A 29 -3.21 -7.99 -6.56
CA TYR A 29 -3.06 -8.45 -5.18
C TYR A 29 -2.14 -7.54 -4.36
N ALA A 30 -1.05 -7.03 -4.95
CA ALA A 30 -0.16 -6.08 -4.29
C ALA A 30 -0.85 -4.73 -4.01
N ASP A 31 -1.60 -4.20 -4.98
CA ASP A 31 -2.40 -2.98 -4.82
C ASP A 31 -3.43 -3.14 -3.68
N ALA A 32 -4.12 -4.29 -3.63
CA ALA A 32 -5.08 -4.61 -2.59
C ALA A 32 -4.43 -4.66 -1.20
N GLY A 33 -3.32 -5.38 -1.06
CA GLY A 33 -2.64 -5.46 0.22
C GLY A 33 -2.06 -4.13 0.69
N MET A 34 -1.55 -3.29 -0.23
CA MET A 34 -1.17 -1.91 0.08
C MET A 34 -2.37 -1.07 0.55
N ASN A 35 -3.53 -1.24 -0.07
CA ASN A 35 -4.75 -0.53 0.33
C ASN A 35 -5.16 -0.90 1.78
N HIS A 36 -5.18 -2.19 2.10
CA HIS A 36 -5.41 -2.67 3.46
C HIS A 36 -4.36 -2.18 4.45
N LEU A 37 -3.10 -2.08 4.03
CA LEU A 37 -2.03 -1.53 4.88
C LEU A 37 -2.32 -0.07 5.26
N PHE A 38 -2.80 0.74 4.31
CA PHE A 38 -3.23 2.12 4.58
C PHE A 38 -4.52 2.20 5.40
N ALA A 39 -5.41 1.23 5.25
CA ALA A 39 -6.59 1.05 6.11
C ALA A 39 -6.23 0.64 7.55
N ARG A 40 -4.94 0.37 7.83
CA ARG A 40 -4.40 -0.21 9.08
C ARG A 40 -4.85 -1.64 9.35
N GLU A 41 -5.33 -2.32 8.32
CA GLU A 41 -5.70 -3.73 8.35
C GLU A 41 -4.49 -4.60 7.99
N LYS A 42 -3.48 -4.58 8.87
CA LYS A 42 -2.17 -5.21 8.60
C LYS A 42 -2.27 -6.71 8.30
N ASP A 43 -3.17 -7.43 8.96
CA ASP A 43 -3.34 -8.88 8.76
C ASP A 43 -3.83 -9.19 7.34
N LYS A 44 -4.85 -8.45 6.88
CA LYS A 44 -5.34 -8.58 5.50
C LYS A 44 -4.27 -8.13 4.50
N ALA A 45 -3.59 -7.02 4.76
CA ALA A 45 -2.50 -6.53 3.92
C ALA A 45 -1.43 -7.61 3.70
N LYS A 46 -1.06 -8.32 4.78
CA LYS A 46 -0.13 -9.44 4.73
C LYS A 46 -0.62 -10.56 3.82
N GLU A 47 -1.88 -10.98 3.96
CA GLU A 47 -2.45 -12.06 3.17
C GLU A 47 -2.44 -11.74 1.67
N PHE A 48 -2.92 -10.54 1.30
CA PHE A 48 -2.96 -10.11 -0.10
C PHE A 48 -1.55 -9.99 -0.70
N CYS A 49 -0.59 -9.42 0.04
CA CYS A 49 0.78 -9.28 -0.45
C CYS A 49 1.52 -10.62 -0.50
N GLN A 50 1.18 -11.58 0.35
CA GLN A 50 1.69 -12.95 0.26
C GLN A 50 1.19 -13.65 -1.00
N LYS A 51 -0.12 -13.55 -1.31
CA LYS A 51 -0.69 -14.08 -2.57
C LYS A 51 -0.03 -13.45 -3.80
N ALA A 52 0.25 -12.15 -3.76
CA ALA A 52 0.94 -11.47 -4.85
C ALA A 52 2.36 -12.06 -5.10
N ILE A 53 3.10 -12.39 -4.03
CA ILE A 53 4.42 -13.04 -4.13
C ILE A 53 4.30 -14.50 -4.61
N GLU A 54 3.28 -15.23 -4.18
CA GLU A 54 3.04 -16.60 -4.65
C GLU A 54 2.81 -16.64 -6.17
N ILE A 55 2.13 -15.63 -6.72
CA ILE A 55 1.88 -15.50 -8.15
C ILE A 55 3.12 -14.98 -8.88
N ASN A 56 3.75 -13.93 -8.36
CA ASN A 56 4.98 -13.38 -8.91
C ASN A 56 5.93 -12.95 -7.78
N ALA A 57 6.89 -13.83 -7.50
CA ALA A 57 7.87 -13.62 -6.44
C ALA A 57 8.80 -12.43 -6.69
N SER A 58 8.88 -11.92 -7.92
CA SER A 58 9.66 -10.73 -8.30
C SER A 58 8.82 -9.45 -8.36
N ASN A 59 7.55 -9.49 -7.93
CA ASN A 59 6.72 -8.30 -7.88
C ASN A 59 7.22 -7.35 -6.79
N MET A 60 7.83 -6.24 -7.23
CA MET A 60 8.41 -5.23 -6.34
C MET A 60 7.39 -4.64 -5.36
N PHE A 61 6.13 -4.46 -5.77
CA PHE A 61 5.08 -3.90 -4.91
C PHE A 61 4.66 -4.88 -3.81
N ALA A 62 4.58 -6.18 -4.13
CA ALA A 62 4.25 -7.23 -3.17
C ALA A 62 5.33 -7.40 -2.10
N ILE A 63 6.60 -7.46 -2.53
CA ILE A 63 7.77 -7.52 -1.63
C ILE A 63 7.78 -6.30 -0.71
N GLN A 64 7.54 -5.11 -1.28
CA GLN A 64 7.55 -3.88 -0.52
C GLN A 64 6.40 -3.81 0.48
N CYS A 65 5.20 -4.24 0.09
CA CYS A 65 4.06 -4.31 0.99
C CYS A 65 4.33 -5.24 2.18
N LEU A 66 4.88 -6.45 1.96
CA LEU A 66 5.25 -7.33 3.07
C LEU A 66 6.34 -6.73 3.96
N ASN A 67 7.30 -6.04 3.36
CA ASN A 67 8.29 -5.29 4.11
C ASN A 67 7.61 -4.23 4.98
N ASP A 68 6.68 -3.43 4.45
CA ASP A 68 6.01 -2.38 5.22
C ASP A 68 5.01 -2.93 6.26
N VAL A 69 4.40 -4.09 6.02
CA VAL A 69 3.59 -4.84 7.00
C VAL A 69 4.44 -5.25 8.19
N ASN A 70 5.61 -5.84 7.93
CA ASN A 70 6.53 -6.38 8.93
C ASN A 70 7.48 -5.31 9.50
N ALA A 71 7.65 -4.17 8.83
CA ALA A 71 8.59 -3.13 9.23
C ALA A 71 8.01 -2.24 10.32
N THR A 72 8.89 -1.87 11.25
CA THR A 72 8.67 -0.77 12.20
C THR A 72 8.78 0.61 11.53
N VAL A 73 9.38 0.68 10.31
CA VAL A 73 9.70 1.92 9.60
C VAL A 73 9.17 1.86 8.16
N ILE A 74 8.26 2.77 7.83
CA ILE A 74 7.70 2.92 6.48
C ILE A 74 8.79 3.45 5.54
N GLN A 75 9.00 2.80 4.39
CA GLN A 75 10.09 3.13 3.46
C GLN A 75 9.77 4.31 2.51
N PRO A 76 10.78 5.03 2.00
CA PRO A 76 10.62 6.08 0.98
C PRO A 76 9.95 5.61 -0.31
N PHE A 77 10.02 4.30 -0.62
CA PHE A 77 9.37 3.76 -1.81
C PHE A 77 7.84 3.83 -1.72
N THR A 78 7.26 3.71 -0.51
CA THR A 78 5.82 3.91 -0.27
C THR A 78 5.37 5.29 -0.75
N LEU A 79 6.23 6.32 -0.60
CA LEU A 79 5.95 7.68 -1.10
C LEU A 79 5.93 7.75 -2.62
N VAL A 80 6.86 7.07 -3.29
CA VAL A 80 6.92 7.02 -4.76
C VAL A 80 5.70 6.28 -5.31
N TYR A 81 5.36 5.15 -4.72
CA TYR A 81 4.19 4.35 -5.05
C TYR A 81 2.89 5.17 -4.94
N LEU A 82 2.67 5.83 -3.80
CA LEU A 82 1.50 6.67 -3.55
C LEU A 82 1.35 7.82 -4.55
N LYS A 83 2.47 8.39 -5.01
CA LYS A 83 2.46 9.50 -5.97
C LYS A 83 2.32 9.02 -7.41
N ALA A 84 2.91 7.87 -7.76
CA ALA A 84 2.98 7.36 -9.12
C ALA A 84 1.75 6.52 -9.51
N ASN A 85 1.04 5.93 -8.55
CA ASN A 85 -0.09 5.05 -8.86
C ASN A 85 -1.41 5.86 -8.93
N PRO A 86 -2.05 5.98 -10.11
CA PRO A 86 -3.29 6.75 -10.27
C PRO A 86 -4.46 6.13 -9.49
N ARG A 87 -4.41 4.84 -9.14
CA ARG A 87 -5.41 4.22 -8.25
C ARG A 87 -5.36 4.79 -6.83
N CYS A 88 -4.20 5.29 -6.40
CA CYS A 88 -4.04 5.97 -5.12
C CYS A 88 -4.51 7.44 -5.18
N GLU A 89 -4.86 7.97 -6.36
CA GLU A 89 -5.41 9.32 -6.49
C GLU A 89 -6.74 9.47 -5.73
N ILE A 90 -7.54 8.40 -5.70
CA ILE A 90 -8.80 8.32 -4.93
C ILE A 90 -8.53 8.43 -3.41
N LEU A 91 -7.34 8.00 -2.96
CA LEU A 91 -6.91 8.11 -1.58
C LEU A 91 -6.29 9.48 -1.27
N ARG A 92 -5.90 10.27 -2.29
CA ARG A 92 -5.18 11.54 -2.13
C ARG A 92 -6.02 12.63 -1.44
N ASP A 93 -7.34 12.55 -1.61
CA ASP A 93 -8.34 13.38 -0.94
C ASP A 93 -8.66 12.92 0.49
N ASP A 94 -8.14 11.76 0.93
CA ASP A 94 -8.36 11.29 2.30
C ASP A 94 -7.35 11.95 3.26
N PRO A 95 -7.80 12.51 4.40
CA PRO A 95 -6.91 13.13 5.37
C PRO A 95 -5.84 12.17 5.93
N ARG A 96 -6.09 10.85 5.95
CA ARG A 96 -5.10 9.85 6.37
C ARG A 96 -3.96 9.71 5.36
N TYR A 97 -4.21 9.95 4.08
CA TYR A 97 -3.16 9.97 3.06
C TYR A 97 -2.14 11.07 3.36
N LEU A 98 -2.59 12.27 3.76
CA LEU A 98 -1.70 13.35 4.20
C LEU A 98 -0.92 12.99 5.47
N GLU A 99 -1.54 12.30 6.43
CA GLU A 99 -0.83 11.78 7.62
C GLU A 99 0.25 10.76 7.24
N ILE A 100 -0.05 9.85 6.32
CA ILE A 100 0.91 8.86 5.82
C ILE A 100 2.07 9.57 5.12
N LEU A 101 1.77 10.53 4.24
CA LEU A 101 2.79 11.35 3.58
C LEU A 101 3.70 12.05 4.60
N GLN A 102 3.12 12.66 5.64
CA GLN A 102 3.89 13.31 6.70
C GLN A 102 4.79 12.31 7.44
N LYS A 103 4.26 11.15 7.84
CA LYS A 103 5.04 10.11 8.53
C LYS A 103 6.18 9.59 7.70
N VAL A 104 5.97 9.36 6.40
CA VAL A 104 7.02 8.91 5.48
C VAL A 104 8.09 10.00 5.30
N ASN A 105 7.68 11.26 5.17
CA ASN A 105 8.62 12.38 5.06
C ASN A 105 9.47 12.54 6.33
N LEU A 106 8.86 12.38 7.50
CA LEU A 106 9.53 12.43 8.80
C LEU A 106 10.52 11.27 8.96
N ALA A 107 10.12 10.04 8.62
CA ALA A 107 10.98 8.87 8.66
C ALA A 107 12.20 9.03 7.73
N ASN A 108 12.01 9.55 6.52
CA ASN A 108 13.11 9.83 5.59
C ASN A 108 14.08 10.89 6.12
N ARG A 109 13.58 11.96 6.77
CA ARG A 109 14.44 12.96 7.40
C ARG A 109 15.28 12.37 8.53
N GLN A 110 14.69 11.55 9.38
CA GLN A 110 15.40 10.90 10.49
C GLN A 110 16.47 9.92 10.00
N ARG A 111 16.18 9.18 8.92
CA ARG A 111 17.12 8.24 8.30
C ARG A 111 18.31 8.97 7.65
N ASN A 112 18.07 10.09 6.98
CA ASN A 112 19.14 10.92 6.40
C ASN A 112 20.03 11.56 7.48
N GLN A 113 19.48 11.89 8.65
CA GLN A 113 20.28 12.41 9.77
C GLN A 113 21.18 11.35 10.42
N HIS A 114 20.78 10.08 10.43
CA HIS A 114 21.60 8.98 10.94
C HIS A 114 22.67 8.49 9.97
N SER A 115 22.56 8.81 8.68
CA SER A 115 23.51 8.38 7.64
C SER A 115 24.69 9.34 7.45
N LEU A 116 24.76 10.44 8.25
CA LEU A 116 25.80 11.49 8.18
C LEU A 116 26.78 11.48 9.38
N LYS A 117 26.82 10.40 10.17
CA LYS A 117 27.82 10.18 11.23
C LYS A 117 28.60 8.91 10.95
#